data_AF-A0A800NDY3-F1
#
_entry.id   AF-A0A800NDY3-F1
#
_cell.length_a   1.000
_cell.length_b   1.000
_cell.length_c   1.000
_cell.angle_alpha   90.00
_cell.angle_beta   90.00
_cell.angle_gamma   90.00
#
_symmetry.space_group_name_H-M   'P 1'
#
loop_
_entity.id
_entity.type
_entity.pdbx_description
1 polymer ?
#
loop_
_entity_poly.entity_id
_entity_poly.type
_entity_poly.pdbx_seq_one_letter_code
_entity_poly.pdbx_strand_id
1 'polypeptide(L)'
;MEKYIEVMKKSQELAETVLEGLQHIQKLIGEGKHEQSILLFEDVLLAYSTIGRSIDSVIRELGNDTVSAQQADVSKAAELVVSAFEEKNYAKVQEVLQFTLIPQFKKLTAEFEKAFQPYLVS
;
A
#
# COMPACT_ATOMS: atom_id res chain seq x y z
N MET A 1 -22.34 -6.94 -7.13
CA MET A 1 -21.02 -7.61 -7.20
C MET A 1 -20.38 -7.63 -8.58
N GLU A 2 -21.03 -8.11 -9.66
CA GLU A 2 -20.39 -8.17 -11.01
C GLU A 2 -19.78 -6.85 -11.48
N LYS A 3 -20.48 -5.72 -11.26
CA LYS A 3 -20.00 -4.38 -11.61
C LYS A 3 -18.68 -3.94 -10.93
N TYR A 4 -18.22 -4.67 -9.90
CA TYR A 4 -16.97 -4.37 -9.19
C TYR A 4 -15.84 -5.35 -9.50
N ILE A 5 -16.08 -6.41 -10.28
CA ILE A 5 -15.06 -7.44 -10.56
C ILE A 5 -13.81 -6.81 -11.18
N GLU A 6 -13.98 -5.92 -12.16
CA GLU A 6 -12.85 -5.23 -12.80
C GLU A 6 -12.09 -4.34 -11.80
N VAL A 7 -12.81 -3.61 -10.95
CA VAL A 7 -12.23 -2.76 -9.91
C VAL A 7 -11.42 -3.58 -8.91
N MET A 8 -11.94 -4.72 -8.47
CA MET A 8 -11.23 -5.64 -7.56
C MET A 8 -9.93 -6.14 -8.19
N LYS A 9 -9.98 -6.65 -9.43
CA LYS A 9 -8.80 -7.16 -10.16
C LYS A 9 -7.73 -6.08 -10.34
N LYS A 10 -8.12 -4.91 -10.87
CA LYS A 10 -7.20 -3.79 -11.11
C LYS A 10 -6.61 -3.25 -9.81
N SER A 11 -7.37 -3.28 -8.72
CA SER A 11 -6.88 -2.86 -7.41
C SER A 11 -5.87 -3.86 -6.82
N GLN A 12 -6.03 -5.17 -7.04
CA GLN A 12 -5.04 -6.18 -6.66
C GLN A 12 -3.75 -6.05 -7.48
N GLU A 13 -3.86 -5.93 -8.81
CA GLU A 13 -2.71 -5.71 -9.71
C GLU A 13 -1.92 -4.45 -9.30
N LEU A 14 -2.63 -3.35 -9.04
CA LEU A 14 -1.98 -2.11 -8.61
C LEU A 14 -1.37 -2.25 -7.21
N ALA A 15 -1.98 -3.03 -6.31
CA ALA A 15 -1.41 -3.29 -4.99
C ALA A 15 -0.08 -4.06 -5.08
N GLU A 16 0.03 -5.04 -5.98
CA GLU A 16 1.30 -5.73 -6.24
C GLU A 16 2.38 -4.75 -6.71
N THR A 17 2.03 -3.86 -7.65
CA THR A 17 2.94 -2.81 -8.14
C THR A 17 3.39 -1.87 -7.02
N VAL A 18 2.47 -1.47 -6.13
CA VAL A 18 2.80 -0.66 -4.95
C VAL A 18 3.78 -1.39 -4.02
N LEU A 19 3.57 -2.68 -3.79
CA LEU A 19 4.46 -3.47 -2.94
C LEU A 19 5.87 -3.58 -3.54
N GLU A 20 5.98 -3.79 -4.85
CA GLU A 20 7.26 -3.77 -5.57
C GLU A 20 7.93 -2.39 -5.46
N GLY A 21 7.16 -1.31 -5.62
CA GLY A 21 7.63 0.06 -5.44
C GLY A 21 8.23 0.30 -4.05
N LEU A 22 7.53 -0.12 -2.99
CA LEU A 22 8.03 -0.03 -1.60
C LEU A 22 9.34 -0.80 -1.40
N GLN A 23 9.46 -2.00 -1.97
CA GLN A 23 10.69 -2.78 -1.91
C GLN A 23 11.83 -2.12 -2.71
N HIS A 24 11.51 -1.49 -3.84
CA HIS A 24 12.48 -0.76 -4.62
C HIS A 24 12.99 0.49 -3.90
N ILE A 25 12.10 1.25 -3.26
CA ILE A 25 12.46 2.39 -2.41
C ILE A 25 13.42 1.94 -1.30
N GLN A 26 13.12 0.84 -0.61
CA GLN A 26 14.00 0.29 0.42
C GLN A 26 15.42 0.02 -0.11
N LYS A 27 15.53 -0.52 -1.34
CA LYS A 27 16.81 -0.74 -2.01
C LYS A 27 17.51 0.59 -2.35
N LEU A 28 16.80 1.58 -2.89
CA LEU A 28 17.36 2.90 -3.23
C LEU A 28 17.92 3.60 -2.00
N ILE A 29 17.23 3.52 -0.85
CA ILE A 29 17.73 4.04 0.43
C ILE A 29 19.04 3.36 0.82
N GLY A 30 19.11 2.03 0.75
CA GLY A 30 20.34 1.28 1.03
C GLY A 30 21.50 1.59 0.09
N GLU A 31 21.21 2.03 -1.13
CA GLU A 31 22.19 2.48 -2.13
C GLU A 31 22.57 3.97 -2.00
N GLY A 32 22.01 4.71 -1.04
CA GLY A 32 22.23 6.14 -0.86
C GLY A 32 21.51 7.03 -1.87
N LYS A 33 20.60 6.47 -2.69
CA LYS A 33 19.84 7.18 -3.74
C LYS A 33 18.57 7.83 -3.17
N HIS A 34 18.75 8.71 -2.20
CA HIS A 34 17.65 9.26 -1.39
C HIS A 34 16.65 10.08 -2.22
N GLU A 35 17.11 10.98 -3.10
CA GLU A 35 16.21 11.80 -3.92
C GLU A 35 15.31 10.96 -4.83
N GLN A 36 15.89 9.93 -5.46
CA GLN A 36 15.13 8.98 -6.29
C GLN A 36 14.11 8.21 -5.46
N SER A 37 14.47 7.84 -4.22
CA SER A 37 13.56 7.14 -3.31
C SER A 37 12.38 8.01 -2.87
N ILE A 38 12.58 9.32 -2.71
CA ILE A 38 11.51 10.28 -2.35
C ILE A 38 10.51 10.40 -3.49
N LEU A 39 11.00 10.61 -4.72
CA LEU A 39 10.15 10.72 -5.91
C LEU A 39 9.32 9.45 -6.12
N LEU A 40 9.96 8.28 -6.01
CA LEU A 40 9.25 7.01 -6.15
C LEU A 40 8.25 6.78 -5.00
N PHE A 41 8.53 7.28 -3.81
CA PHE A 41 7.61 7.17 -2.68
C PHE A 41 6.34 7.99 -2.90
N GLU A 42 6.44 9.17 -3.51
CA GLU A 42 5.28 9.97 -3.90
C GLU A 42 4.37 9.20 -4.88
N ASP A 43 4.95 8.60 -5.91
CA ASP A 43 4.23 7.77 -6.89
C ASP A 43 3.53 6.57 -6.21
N VAL A 44 4.23 5.92 -5.27
CA VAL A 44 3.68 4.83 -4.46
C VAL A 44 2.49 5.27 -3.61
N LEU A 45 2.56 6.44 -2.97
CA LEU A 45 1.44 6.97 -2.17
C LEU A 45 0.25 7.33 -3.06
N LEU A 46 0.48 7.88 -4.24
CA LEU A 46 -0.57 8.19 -5.21
C LEU A 46 -1.29 6.92 -5.70
N ALA A 47 -0.52 5.88 -6.02
CA ALA A 47 -1.05 4.58 -6.42
C ALA A 47 -1.86 3.94 -5.27
N TYR A 48 -1.32 3.93 -4.04
CA TYR A 48 -2.03 3.46 -2.86
C TYR A 48 -3.36 4.20 -2.62
N SER A 49 -3.34 5.53 -2.69
CA SER A 49 -4.54 6.37 -2.54
C SER A 49 -5.60 6.06 -3.60
N THR A 50 -5.15 5.76 -4.83
CA THR A 50 -6.03 5.38 -5.94
C THR A 50 -6.70 4.03 -5.70
N ILE A 51 -5.99 3.05 -5.16
CA ILE A 51 -6.58 1.78 -4.72
C ILE A 51 -7.68 2.05 -3.70
N GLY A 52 -7.36 2.79 -2.62
CA GLY A 52 -8.29 3.07 -1.53
C GLY A 52 -9.60 3.72 -2.00
N ARG A 53 -9.51 4.72 -2.88
CA ARG A 53 -10.69 5.37 -3.48
C ARG A 53 -11.50 4.42 -4.35
N SER A 54 -10.84 3.59 -5.14
CA SER A 54 -11.50 2.70 -6.10
C SER A 54 -12.29 1.61 -5.40
N ILE A 55 -11.78 1.10 -4.28
CA ILE A 55 -12.43 0.01 -3.54
C ILE A 55 -13.36 0.48 -2.41
N ASP A 56 -13.44 1.76 -2.07
CA ASP A 56 -14.26 2.25 -0.94
C ASP A 56 -15.72 1.77 -1.04
N SER A 57 -16.32 1.90 -2.22
CA SER A 57 -17.68 1.41 -2.48
C SER A 57 -17.80 -0.12 -2.34
N VAL A 58 -16.78 -0.86 -2.76
CA VAL A 58 -16.70 -2.32 -2.65
C VAL A 58 -16.63 -2.74 -1.19
N ILE A 59 -15.75 -2.13 -0.40
CA ILE A 59 -15.54 -2.47 1.01
C ILE A 59 -16.79 -2.14 1.85
N ARG A 60 -17.46 -1.03 1.56
CA ARG A 60 -18.73 -0.68 2.22
C ARG A 60 -19.84 -1.67 1.89
N GLU A 61 -19.96 -2.11 0.64
CA GLU A 61 -20.96 -3.10 0.23
C GLU A 61 -20.68 -4.48 0.84
N LEU A 62 -19.41 -4.84 1.05
CA LEU A 62 -18.99 -6.06 1.73
C LEU A 62 -19.10 -5.99 3.26
N GLY A 63 -19.23 -4.79 3.84
CA GLY A 63 -19.22 -4.60 5.30
C GLY A 63 -17.92 -5.06 5.96
N ASN A 64 -16.78 -4.90 5.27
CA ASN A 64 -15.50 -5.46 5.71
C ASN A 64 -14.67 -4.44 6.50
N ASP A 65 -14.92 -4.38 7.81
CA ASP A 65 -14.21 -3.49 8.74
C ASP A 65 -12.70 -3.80 8.86
N THR A 66 -12.30 -5.06 8.61
CA THR A 66 -10.89 -5.49 8.68
C THR A 66 -10.04 -4.80 7.63
N VAL A 67 -10.56 -4.67 6.39
CA VAL A 67 -9.85 -3.98 5.32
C VAL A 67 -9.67 -2.51 5.66
N SER A 68 -10.72 -1.85 6.16
CA SER A 68 -10.65 -0.44 6.57
C SER A 68 -9.65 -0.22 7.72
N ALA A 69 -9.62 -1.12 8.71
CA ALA A 69 -8.63 -1.07 9.78
C ALA A 69 -7.19 -1.20 9.24
N GLN A 70 -6.96 -2.14 8.32
CA GLN A 70 -5.65 -2.37 7.74
C GLN A 70 -5.20 -1.21 6.82
N GLN A 71 -6.13 -0.52 6.14
CA GLN A 71 -5.83 0.72 5.41
C GLN A 71 -5.38 1.84 6.36
N ALA A 72 -6.04 1.99 7.51
CA ALA A 72 -5.63 2.98 8.51
C ALA A 72 -4.21 2.69 9.05
N ASP A 73 -3.88 1.41 9.27
CA ASP A 73 -2.54 0.99 9.70
C ASP A 73 -1.46 1.27 8.65
N VAL A 74 -1.75 1.02 7.37
CA VAL A 74 -0.83 1.38 6.27
C VAL A 74 -0.65 2.89 6.19
N SER A 75 -1.72 3.67 6.34
CA SER A 75 -1.66 5.14 6.28
C SER A 75 -0.78 5.72 7.40
N LYS A 76 -0.94 5.24 8.65
CA LYS A 76 -0.06 5.61 9.76
C LYS A 76 1.39 5.24 9.52
N ALA A 77 1.64 4.05 8.96
CA ALA A 77 2.99 3.62 8.63
C ALA A 77 3.63 4.49 7.53
N ALA A 78 2.85 4.92 6.53
CA ALA A 78 3.28 5.82 5.49
C ALA A 78 3.62 7.22 6.04
N GLU A 79 2.81 7.76 6.95
CA GLU A 79 3.08 9.03 7.64
C GLU A 79 4.43 8.99 8.38
N LEU A 80 4.76 7.89 9.05
CA LEU A 80 6.06 7.72 9.70
C LEU A 80 7.23 7.77 8.71
N VAL A 81 7.05 7.22 7.51
CA VAL A 81 8.06 7.29 6.44
C VAL A 81 8.20 8.73 5.92
N VAL A 82 7.08 9.43 5.71
CA VAL A 82 7.09 10.85 5.30
C VAL A 82 7.85 11.71 6.31
N SER A 83 7.52 11.62 7.60
CA SER A 83 8.22 12.40 8.63
C SER A 83 9.72 12.08 8.68
N ALA A 84 10.10 10.80 8.52
CA ALA A 84 11.51 10.43 8.47
C ALA A 84 12.23 10.99 7.22
N PHE A 85 11.56 11.08 6.07
CA PHE A 85 12.09 11.75 4.89
C PHE A 85 12.28 13.26 5.10
N GLU A 86 11.30 13.94 5.70
CA GLU A 86 11.36 15.38 6.02
C GLU A 86 12.53 15.70 6.96
N GLU A 87 12.76 14.85 7.95
CA GLU A 87 13.90 14.93 8.88
C GLU A 87 15.24 14.52 8.25
N LYS A 88 15.24 14.03 7.00
CA LYS A 88 16.40 13.43 6.32
C LYS A 88 17.00 12.26 7.11
N ASN A 89 16.19 11.58 7.91
CA ASN A 89 16.59 10.45 8.72
C ASN A 89 16.42 9.14 7.93
N TYR A 90 17.30 8.93 6.95
CA TYR A 90 17.20 7.79 6.03
C TYR A 90 17.39 6.43 6.69
N ALA A 91 18.13 6.37 7.81
CA ALA A 91 18.19 5.17 8.64
C ALA A 91 16.80 4.82 9.21
N LYS A 92 16.05 5.84 9.68
CA LYS A 92 14.67 5.66 10.14
C LYS A 92 13.72 5.31 9.00
N VAL A 93 13.88 5.92 7.83
CA VAL A 93 13.11 5.53 6.63
C VAL A 93 13.28 4.03 6.35
N GLN A 94 14.53 3.54 6.35
CA GLN A 94 14.81 2.13 6.11
C GLN A 94 14.21 1.22 7.19
N GLU A 95 14.32 1.60 8.46
CA GLU A 95 13.73 0.89 9.60
C GLU A 95 12.20 0.79 9.47
N VAL A 96 11.52 1.93 9.23
CA VAL A 96 10.05 1.98 9.15
C VAL A 96 9.55 1.22 7.91
N LEU A 97 10.23 1.34 6.76
CA LEU A 97 9.89 0.55 5.57
C LEU A 97 9.97 -0.95 5.86
N GLN A 98 11.09 -1.40 6.44
CA GLN A 98 11.37 -2.82 6.67
C GLN A 98 10.42 -3.45 7.68
N PHE A 99 10.22 -2.79 8.82
CA PHE A 99 9.57 -3.38 9.98
C PHE A 99 8.12 -2.94 10.16
N THR A 100 7.67 -1.91 9.45
CA THR A 100 6.32 -1.35 9.61
C THR A 100 5.56 -1.30 8.28
N LEU A 101 5.95 -0.45 7.34
CA LEU A 101 5.13 -0.18 6.15
C LEU A 101 5.00 -1.40 5.23
N ILE A 102 6.10 -2.05 4.85
CA ILE A 102 6.05 -3.23 3.97
C ILE A 102 5.26 -4.38 4.63
N PRO A 103 5.51 -4.76 5.91
CA PRO A 103 4.70 -5.77 6.58
C PRO A 103 3.21 -5.43 6.65
N GLN A 104 2.85 -4.17 6.98
CA GLN A 104 1.44 -3.76 7.06
C GLN A 104 0.77 -3.73 5.68
N PHE A 105 1.51 -3.35 4.64
CA PHE A 105 1.00 -3.39 3.27
C PHE A 105 0.76 -4.83 2.80
N LYS A 106 1.66 -5.77 3.12
CA LYS A 106 1.46 -7.20 2.83
C LYS A 106 0.23 -7.79 3.52
N LYS A 107 -0.07 -7.35 4.75
CA LYS A 107 -1.32 -7.74 5.42
C LYS A 107 -2.54 -7.18 4.69
N LEU A 108 -2.49 -5.91 4.26
CA LEU A 108 -3.58 -5.31 3.49
C LEU A 108 -3.86 -6.09 2.20
N THR A 109 -2.83 -6.45 1.44
CA THR A 109 -2.99 -7.22 0.21
C THR A 109 -3.58 -8.61 0.46
N ALA A 110 -3.21 -9.27 1.56
CA ALA A 110 -3.81 -10.54 1.95
C ALA A 110 -5.30 -10.38 2.34
N GLU A 111 -5.68 -9.28 2.98
CA GLU A 111 -7.09 -9.00 3.28
C GLU A 111 -7.90 -8.66 2.02
N PHE A 112 -7.31 -7.97 1.04
CA PHE A 112 -7.93 -7.80 -0.28
C PHE A 112 -8.18 -9.14 -0.96
N GLU A 113 -7.18 -10.03 -0.97
CA GLU A 113 -7.32 -11.36 -1.56
C GLU A 113 -8.45 -12.15 -0.90
N LYS A 114 -8.47 -12.22 0.43
CA LYS A 114 -9.56 -12.89 1.17
C LYS A 114 -10.93 -12.29 0.88
N ALA A 115 -11.02 -10.95 0.81
CA ALA A 115 -12.28 -10.25 0.60
C ALA A 115 -12.80 -10.41 -0.84
N PHE A 116 -11.90 -10.43 -1.83
CA PHE A 116 -12.28 -10.42 -3.25
C PHE A 116 -12.36 -11.82 -3.85
N GLN A 117 -11.59 -12.79 -3.33
CA GLN A 117 -11.54 -14.16 -3.85
C GLN A 117 -12.93 -14.74 -4.14
N PRO A 118 -13.95 -14.67 -3.24
CA PRO A 118 -15.28 -15.25 -3.51
C PRO A 118 -15.98 -14.73 -4.78
N TYR A 119 -15.57 -13.57 -5.28
CA TYR A 119 -16.18 -12.88 -6.43
C TYR A 119 -15.32 -12.95 -7.70
N LEU A 120 -14.06 -13.35 -7.57
CA LEU A 120 -13.10 -13.40 -8.68
C LEU A 120 -12.93 -14.80 -9.29
N VAL A 121 -13.41 -15.85 -8.63
CA VAL A 121 -13.30 -17.26 -9.11
C VAL A 121 -14.50 -17.76 -9.93
N SER A 122 -15.37 -16.87 -10.43
CA SER A 122 -16.48 -17.27 -11.32
C SER A 122 -16.13 -17.15 -12.79
#